data_AF-A0A8K0KTC7-F1
#
_entry.id   AF-A0A8K0KTC7-F1
#
_cell.length_a   1.000
_cell.length_b   1.000
_cell.length_c   1.000
_cell.angle_alpha   90.00
_cell.angle_beta   90.00
_cell.angle_gamma   90.00
#
_symmetry.space_group_name_H-M   'P 1'
#
loop_
_entity.id
_entity.type
_entity.pdbx_description
1 polymer ?
#
loop_
_entity_poly.entity_id
_entity_poly.type
_entity_poly.pdbx_seq_one_letter_code
_entity_poly.pdbx_strand_id
1 'polypeptide(L)'
;MTTGLYFKFLSNGEKGDVGDPAPFSYQFKGEAGEPGYPGADGFAGLPGDPAPSVPPKSRGFFFTRHSQTSQNPACPPGTSRMWDGYSLLHIMGNAKAHGQDLG
;
A
#
# COMPACT_ATOMS: atom_id res chain seq x y z
N MET A 1 -43.61 -29.47 -19.16
CA MET A 1 -44.36 -30.28 -18.18
C MET A 1 -44.17 -31.73 -18.58
N THR A 2 -43.39 -32.48 -17.81
CA THR A 2 -43.37 -33.93 -17.97
C THR A 2 -43.19 -34.56 -16.60
N THR A 3 -44.11 -35.47 -16.35
CA THR A 3 -44.53 -36.02 -15.07
C THR A 3 -43.56 -37.11 -14.62
N GLY A 4 -43.27 -37.16 -13.32
CA GLY A 4 -42.51 -38.23 -12.71
C GLY A 4 -43.30 -39.54 -12.70
N LEU A 5 -42.57 -40.65 -12.82
CA LEU A 5 -43.10 -42.01 -12.64
C LEU A 5 -42.52 -42.59 -11.36
N TYR A 6 -43.40 -42.94 -10.43
CA TYR A 6 -43.12 -43.68 -9.21
C TYR A 6 -43.65 -45.11 -9.39
N PHE A 7 -42.87 -46.10 -8.94
CA PHE A 7 -43.37 -47.46 -8.70
C PHE A 7 -42.97 -47.89 -7.29
N LYS A 8 -43.93 -48.49 -6.58
CA LYS A 8 -43.86 -48.85 -5.16
C LYS A 8 -43.86 -50.38 -5.00
N PHE A 9 -42.88 -50.83 -4.20
CA PHE A 9 -42.59 -52.10 -3.51
C PHE A 9 -43.26 -53.41 -3.91
N LEU A 10 -42.50 -54.50 -3.87
CA LEU A 10 -42.66 -55.57 -2.88
C LEU A 10 -41.29 -56.25 -2.62
N SER A 11 -41.01 -56.55 -1.35
CA SER A 11 -39.81 -57.19 -0.81
C SER A 11 -39.81 -58.71 -1.03
N ASN A 12 -38.67 -59.29 -1.44
CA ASN A 12 -38.44 -60.74 -1.37
C ASN A 12 -37.30 -61.06 -0.40
N GLY A 13 -37.64 -61.93 0.56
CA GLY A 13 -36.89 -62.78 1.52
C GLY A 13 -35.40 -62.57 1.81
N GLU A 14 -35.05 -62.68 3.10
CA GLU A 14 -33.68 -62.79 3.58
C GLU A 14 -33.04 -64.14 3.17
N LYS A 15 -31.79 -64.09 2.70
CA LYS A 15 -30.94 -65.26 2.44
C LYS A 15 -29.96 -65.41 3.61
N GLY A 16 -29.90 -66.61 4.21
CA GLY A 16 -29.16 -66.89 5.45
C GLY A 16 -27.63 -66.77 5.39
N ASP A 17 -27.02 -66.84 6.56
CA ASP A 17 -25.61 -66.52 6.82
C ASP A 17 -24.62 -67.49 6.18
N VAL A 18 -23.47 -66.94 5.75
CA VAL A 18 -22.30 -67.72 5.31
C VAL A 18 -21.41 -68.01 6.52
N GLY A 19 -20.97 -69.26 6.70
CA GLY A 19 -20.11 -69.69 7.82
C GLY A 19 -18.66 -69.20 7.74
N ASP A 20 -17.97 -69.23 8.87
CA ASP A 20 -16.65 -68.59 9.08
C ASP A 20 -15.48 -69.27 8.33
N PRO A 21 -14.62 -68.51 7.62
CA PRO A 21 -13.34 -69.02 7.12
C PRO A 21 -12.27 -69.18 8.23
N ALA A 22 -11.46 -70.24 8.14
CA ALA A 22 -10.37 -70.57 9.07
C ALA A 22 -9.16 -69.60 8.97
N PRO A 23 -8.30 -69.50 10.02
CA PRO A 23 -7.30 -68.44 10.09
C PRO A 23 -6.02 -68.75 9.27
N PHE A 24 -5.62 -67.82 8.41
CA PHE A 24 -4.28 -67.78 7.81
C PHE A 24 -3.43 -66.72 8.53
N SER A 25 -2.17 -67.07 8.86
CA SER A 25 -1.20 -66.14 9.43
C SER A 25 -0.48 -65.36 8.32
N TYR A 26 -0.54 -64.02 8.37
CA TYR A 26 0.23 -63.13 7.51
C TYR A 26 1.35 -62.48 8.30
N GLN A 27 2.60 -62.58 7.83
CA GLN A 27 3.69 -61.70 8.27
C GLN A 27 3.77 -60.52 7.31
N PHE A 28 3.54 -59.30 7.80
CA PHE A 28 3.60 -58.07 7.01
C PHE A 28 5.03 -57.50 6.98
N LYS A 29 5.47 -56.97 5.83
CA LYS A 29 6.70 -56.19 5.68
C LYS A 29 6.54 -54.86 6.43
N GLY A 30 7.56 -54.46 7.20
CA GLY A 30 7.52 -53.23 7.99
C GLY A 30 7.27 -51.96 7.17
N GLU A 31 6.65 -50.97 7.81
CA GLU A 31 6.28 -49.70 7.20
C GLU A 31 7.51 -48.89 6.76
N ALA A 32 7.32 -48.04 5.74
CA ALA A 32 8.35 -47.10 5.31
C ALA A 32 8.59 -46.04 6.41
N GLY A 33 9.82 -45.59 6.56
CA GLY A 33 10.15 -44.52 7.51
C GLY A 33 9.50 -43.18 7.11
N GLU A 34 9.29 -42.33 8.11
CA GLU A 34 8.74 -40.99 7.94
C GLU A 34 9.63 -40.13 7.02
N PRO A 35 9.03 -39.22 6.22
CA PRO A 35 9.77 -38.21 5.48
C PRO A 35 10.63 -37.32 6.40
N GLY A 36 11.75 -36.83 5.89
CA GLY A 36 12.60 -35.89 6.60
C GLY A 36 11.92 -34.53 6.84
N TYR A 37 12.40 -33.80 7.85
CA TYR A 37 11.91 -32.45 8.13
C TYR A 37 12.29 -31.45 7.02
N PRO A 38 11.45 -30.42 6.78
CA PRO A 38 11.80 -29.30 5.90
C PRO A 38 13.09 -28.59 6.34
N GLY A 39 13.80 -28.00 5.37
CA GLY A 39 14.98 -27.19 5.64
C GLY A 39 14.63 -25.89 6.38
N ALA A 40 15.64 -25.29 7.02
CA ALA A 40 15.49 -24.01 7.69
C ALA A 40 15.25 -22.86 6.69
N ASP A 41 14.58 -21.81 7.14
CA ASP A 41 14.38 -20.59 6.37
C ASP A 41 15.71 -19.90 6.05
N GLY A 42 15.75 -19.22 4.91
CA GLY A 42 16.91 -18.41 4.50
C GLY A 42 17.09 -17.16 5.37
N PHE A 43 18.30 -16.59 5.32
CA PHE A 43 18.59 -15.33 6.01
C PHE A 43 17.86 -14.14 5.39
N ALA A 44 17.56 -13.14 6.23
CA ALA A 44 17.03 -11.87 5.78
C ALA A 44 18.01 -11.15 4.83
N GLY A 45 17.46 -10.39 3.87
CA GLY A 45 18.24 -9.57 2.95
C GLY A 45 18.94 -8.39 3.65
N LEU A 46 19.88 -7.76 2.95
CA LEU A 46 20.57 -6.58 3.43
C LEU A 46 19.61 -5.37 3.53
N PRO A 47 19.83 -4.45 4.48
CA PRO A 47 19.13 -3.17 4.51
C PRO A 47 19.32 -2.38 3.21
N GLY A 48 18.32 -1.58 2.83
CA GLY A 48 18.39 -0.69 1.66
C GLY A 48 19.26 0.54 1.90
N ASP A 49 19.62 1.25 0.82
CA ASP A 49 20.43 2.46 0.87
C ASP A 49 19.74 3.62 1.60
N PRO A 50 20.52 4.53 2.24
CA PRO A 50 19.97 5.75 2.83
C PRO A 50 19.27 6.64 1.81
N ALA A 51 18.22 7.34 2.25
CA ALA A 51 17.52 8.30 1.41
C ALA A 51 18.42 9.49 1.00
N PRO A 52 18.21 10.08 -0.19
CA PRO A 52 18.90 11.31 -0.59
C PRO A 52 18.66 12.45 0.40
N SER A 53 19.70 13.20 0.73
CA SER A 53 19.60 14.44 1.51
C SER A 53 18.99 15.55 0.66
N VAL A 54 17.67 15.60 0.59
CA VAL A 54 16.95 16.73 0.00
C VAL A 54 16.85 17.87 1.02
N PRO A 55 17.24 19.11 0.67
CA PRO A 55 17.01 20.24 1.55
C PRO A 55 15.50 20.37 1.84
N PRO A 56 15.12 20.77 3.07
CA PRO A 56 13.71 20.88 3.43
C PRO A 56 13.00 21.84 2.47
N LYS A 57 11.87 21.38 1.91
CA LYS A 57 10.97 22.23 1.12
C LYS A 57 10.57 23.44 2.00
N SER A 58 10.69 24.66 1.46
CA SER A 58 10.33 25.90 2.16
C SER A 58 8.94 25.78 2.80
N ARG A 59 8.81 26.14 4.09
CA ARG A 59 7.54 26.12 4.85
C ARG A 59 6.64 27.34 4.58
N GLY A 60 6.87 28.07 3.48
CA GLY A 60 5.84 28.94 2.87
C GLY A 60 5.68 30.35 3.46
N PHE A 61 6.75 30.99 3.91
CA PHE A 61 6.73 32.42 4.23
C PHE A 61 7.27 33.24 3.05
N PHE A 62 6.69 34.42 2.83
CA PHE A 62 7.08 35.37 1.81
C PHE A 62 7.31 36.74 2.46
N PHE A 63 8.17 37.53 1.84
CA PHE A 63 8.47 38.91 2.21
C PHE A 63 8.83 39.68 0.93
N THR A 64 8.67 40.99 0.98
CA THR A 64 8.98 41.90 -0.12
C THR A 64 10.23 42.72 0.20
N ARG A 65 11.08 42.95 -0.80
CA ARG A 65 12.19 43.92 -0.69
C ARG A 65 12.02 45.01 -1.73
N HIS A 66 12.21 46.25 -1.29
CA HIS A 66 12.18 47.44 -2.13
C HIS A 66 13.60 48.01 -2.22
N SER A 67 14.14 48.15 -3.44
CA SER A 67 15.50 48.67 -3.62
C SER A 67 15.58 50.19 -3.51
N GLN A 68 14.44 50.89 -3.69
CA GLN A 68 14.38 52.35 -3.85
C GLN A 68 15.28 52.87 -4.98
N THR A 69 15.59 52.00 -5.96
CA THR A 69 16.36 52.32 -7.15
C THR A 69 15.72 51.65 -8.37
N SER A 70 16.25 51.90 -9.56
CA SER A 70 15.85 51.18 -10.78
C SER A 70 16.44 49.76 -10.88
N GLN A 71 17.31 49.36 -9.93
CA GLN A 71 17.91 48.03 -9.91
C GLN A 71 17.13 47.08 -8.99
N ASN A 72 17.01 45.81 -9.39
CA ASN A 72 16.30 44.81 -8.60
C ASN A 72 17.11 44.47 -7.33
N PRO A 73 16.49 44.40 -6.14
CA PRO A 73 17.19 44.01 -4.93
C PRO A 73 17.58 42.52 -4.96
N ALA A 74 18.72 42.19 -4.37
CA ALA A 74 19.12 40.80 -4.17
C ALA A 74 18.24 40.11 -3.11
N CYS A 75 18.07 38.79 -3.19
CA CYS A 75 17.44 38.02 -2.12
C CYS A 75 18.43 37.84 -0.94
N PRO A 76 18.01 38.00 0.32
CA PRO A 76 18.82 37.63 1.49
C PRO A 76 19.26 36.16 1.45
N PRO A 77 20.39 35.81 2.11
CA PRO A 77 20.84 34.42 2.20
C PRO A 77 19.76 33.49 2.77
N GLY A 78 19.64 32.29 2.18
CA GLY A 78 18.64 31.31 2.61
C GLY A 78 17.22 31.54 2.07
N THR A 79 17.04 32.50 1.14
CA THR A 79 15.76 32.78 0.47
C THR A 79 15.89 32.61 -1.04
N SER A 80 14.77 32.41 -1.73
CA SER A 80 14.73 32.28 -3.20
C SER A 80 13.79 33.32 -3.80
N ARG A 81 14.14 33.84 -4.99
CA ARG A 81 13.33 34.83 -5.70
C ARG A 81 12.07 34.18 -6.24
N MET A 82 10.91 34.80 -6.00
CA MET A 82 9.64 34.39 -6.59
C MET A 82 9.32 35.18 -7.87
N TRP A 83 9.37 36.51 -7.81
CA TRP A 83 9.25 37.41 -8.97
C TRP A 83 9.94 38.75 -8.71
N ASP A 84 10.15 39.54 -9.76
CA ASP A 84 10.60 40.94 -9.69
C ASP A 84 9.47 41.86 -10.21
N GLY A 85 9.43 43.12 -9.75
CA GLY A 85 8.42 44.10 -10.18
C GLY A 85 8.70 45.52 -9.67
N TYR A 86 7.73 46.41 -9.87
CA TYR A 86 7.78 47.78 -9.36
C TYR A 86 7.10 47.91 -7.99
N SER A 87 7.59 48.86 -7.17
CA SER A 87 7.08 49.09 -5.83
C SER A 87 5.78 49.91 -5.88
N LEU A 88 4.64 49.26 -5.65
CA LEU A 88 3.34 49.94 -5.52
C LEU A 88 3.11 50.38 -4.08
N LEU A 89 2.93 51.68 -3.85
CA LEU A 89 2.61 52.21 -2.52
C LEU A 89 1.09 52.26 -2.29
N HIS A 90 0.36 52.95 -3.16
CA HIS A 90 -1.08 53.07 -3.08
C HIS A 90 -1.68 53.42 -4.44
N ILE A 91 -2.97 53.18 -4.59
CA ILE A 91 -3.79 53.72 -5.68
C ILE A 91 -4.76 54.76 -5.13
N MET A 92 -5.07 55.79 -5.92
CA MET A 92 -6.11 56.77 -5.60
C MET A 92 -7.18 56.77 -6.68
N GLY A 93 -8.45 56.71 -6.27
CA GLY A 93 -9.59 56.76 -7.17
C GLY A 93 -10.80 57.35 -6.46
N ASN A 94 -11.57 58.18 -7.17
CA ASN A 94 -12.73 58.87 -6.60
C ASN A 94 -12.42 59.56 -5.24
N ALA A 95 -11.31 60.28 -5.18
CA ALA A 95 -10.81 60.96 -3.97
C ALA A 95 -10.54 60.04 -2.74
N LYS A 96 -10.40 58.73 -2.94
CA LYS A 96 -10.07 57.76 -1.88
C LYS A 96 -8.77 57.02 -2.17
N ALA A 97 -7.92 56.89 -1.15
CA ALA A 97 -6.68 56.14 -1.21
C ALA A 97 -6.85 54.69 -0.74
N HIS A 98 -6.16 53.77 -1.41
CA HIS A 98 -6.03 52.36 -1.04
C HIS A 98 -4.55 51.98 -1.09
N GLY A 99 -3.94 51.77 0.08
CA GLY A 99 -2.53 51.42 0.23
C GLY A 99 -2.29 49.91 0.26
N GLN A 100 -1.11 49.51 -0.19
CA GLN A 100 -0.59 48.15 0.00
C GLN A 100 0.53 48.20 1.05
N ASP A 101 0.58 47.19 1.90
CA ASP A 101 1.73 47.00 2.77
C ASP A 101 2.98 46.66 1.93
N LEU A 102 4.13 47.14 2.34
CA LEU A 102 5.41 46.92 1.65
C LEU A 102 6.17 45.69 2.19
N GLY A 103 5.52 44.89 3.05
CA GLY A 103 6.06 43.71 3.72
C GLY A 103 6.16 42.46 2.88
#